data_AF-A0A961T9I2-F1
#
_entry.id   AF-A0A961T9I2-F1
#
_cell.length_a   1.000
_cell.length_b   1.000
_cell.length_c   1.000
_cell.angle_alpha   90.00
_cell.angle_beta   90.00
_cell.angle_gamma   90.00
#
_symmetry.space_group_name_H-M   'P 1'
#
loop_
_entity.id
_entity.type
_entity.pdbx_description
1 polymer ?
#
loop_
_entity_poly.entity_id
_entity_poly.type
_entity_poly.pdbx_seq_one_letter_code
_entity_poly.pdbx_strand_id
1 'polypeptide(L)'
;MYAQMVESTGKPVRQLDEMSAEEREFQRRIDDNQKIEPKDWMPEGYRRNLIRQISQHAHSEIVGQLPEGNWIGRAPTLERKMILLAKVQDEAGHGLYLYSAAETLGVSRDELTQQLLSGKAKYSSIFNYPTLTWADIGAIGWLVDGAAIMNQVPLQRCSYGPYSRAMIRICKEESFHQRQGFDIMMKLANGTPAQRGMAQDALNRWWWPALMMFGPSDKDSVHSAQSFAWKIKQESNDAARQRFVDTTVPQAEYLGLTVPDPELKKNEERGGYDFGEPDWNEFFTVLAGNGPCNRERLNARQKAWDDGEWFRTGLMAHAEKARQQSKPQAAE
;
A
#
# COMPACT_ATOMS: atom_id res chain seq x y z
N MET A 1 -4.98 -6.07 -1.58
CA MET A 1 -4.35 -5.66 -2.84
C MET A 1 -2.88 -5.44 -2.57
N TYR A 2 -2.12 -6.51 -2.76
CA TYR A 2 -0.67 -6.68 -2.67
C TYR A 2 -0.51 -8.07 -3.27
N ALA A 3 -0.05 -8.11 -4.52
CA ALA A 3 -0.14 -9.31 -5.34
C ALA A 3 1.02 -10.24 -4.98
N GLN A 4 0.70 -11.24 -4.19
CA GLN A 4 1.51 -12.43 -4.07
C GLN A 4 0.56 -13.62 -4.17
N MET A 5 0.96 -14.64 -4.92
CA MET A 5 0.30 -15.94 -4.87
C MET A 5 0.43 -16.48 -3.45
N VAL A 6 -0.68 -16.53 -2.71
CA VAL A 6 -0.80 -17.33 -1.49
C VAL A 6 -1.13 -18.74 -1.95
N GLU A 7 -0.65 -19.76 -1.26
CA GLU A 7 -1.39 -21.02 -1.22
C GLU A 7 -2.67 -20.82 -0.37
N SER A 8 -3.68 -20.11 -0.89
CA SER A 8 -5.01 -20.09 -0.23
C SER A 8 -5.81 -21.31 -0.66
N THR A 9 -5.36 -22.49 -0.27
CA THR A 9 -6.03 -23.78 -0.48
C THR A 9 -6.47 -24.18 -1.90
N GLY A 10 -6.49 -23.30 -2.92
CA GLY A 10 -7.13 -23.57 -4.22
C GLY A 10 -8.59 -24.02 -4.12
N LYS A 11 -9.19 -23.94 -2.92
CA LYS A 11 -10.47 -24.55 -2.60
C LYS A 11 -11.57 -23.53 -2.83
N PRO A 12 -12.71 -23.94 -3.41
CA PRO A 12 -13.90 -23.10 -3.51
C PRO A 12 -14.31 -22.59 -2.12
N VAL A 13 -15.01 -21.46 -2.10
CA VAL A 13 -15.61 -20.94 -0.86
C VAL A 13 -16.51 -22.03 -0.29
N ARG A 14 -16.20 -22.49 0.93
CA ARG A 14 -16.96 -23.54 1.59
C ARG A 14 -18.42 -23.12 1.79
N GLN A 15 -19.33 -24.06 1.57
CA GLN A 15 -20.74 -23.86 1.84
C GLN A 15 -21.02 -23.95 3.35
N LEU A 16 -22.13 -23.36 3.83
CA LEU A 16 -22.44 -23.28 5.27
C LEU A 16 -22.61 -24.65 5.94
N ASP A 17 -23.03 -25.66 5.19
CA ASP A 17 -23.17 -27.06 5.62
C ASP A 17 -21.82 -27.76 5.78
N GLU A 18 -20.77 -27.30 5.09
CA GLU A 18 -19.39 -27.79 5.20
C GLU A 18 -18.59 -27.09 6.33
N MET A 19 -19.18 -26.09 6.98
CA MET A 19 -18.56 -25.31 8.05
C MET A 19 -18.79 -25.95 9.43
N SER A 20 -17.84 -25.78 10.33
CA SER A 20 -18.05 -26.01 11.77
C SER A 20 -19.06 -25.02 12.37
N ALA A 21 -19.50 -25.26 13.61
CA ALA A 21 -20.43 -24.35 14.29
C ALA A 21 -19.81 -22.96 14.51
N GLU A 22 -18.53 -22.90 14.89
CA GLU A 22 -17.79 -21.66 15.06
C GLU A 22 -17.61 -20.90 13.73
N GLU A 23 -17.34 -21.62 12.63
CA GLU A 23 -17.22 -21.03 11.29
C GLU A 23 -18.55 -20.44 10.80
N ARG A 24 -19.68 -21.11 11.06
CA ARG A 24 -21.01 -20.57 10.74
C ARG A 24 -21.33 -19.32 11.53
N GLU A 25 -21.05 -19.30 12.83
CA GLU A 25 -21.27 -18.10 13.67
C GLU A 25 -20.38 -16.94 13.21
N PHE A 26 -19.12 -17.22 12.88
CA PHE A 26 -18.23 -16.23 12.28
C PHE A 26 -18.80 -15.69 10.95
N GLN A 27 -19.20 -16.56 10.03
CA GLN A 27 -19.74 -16.13 8.73
C GLN A 27 -21.03 -15.32 8.90
N ARG A 28 -21.91 -15.70 9.83
CA ARG A 28 -23.12 -14.93 10.16
C ARG A 28 -22.77 -13.53 10.64
N ARG A 29 -21.77 -13.37 11.51
CA ARG A 29 -21.30 -12.04 11.94
C ARG A 29 -20.79 -11.20 10.77
N ILE A 30 -20.03 -11.81 9.86
CA ILE A 30 -19.56 -11.14 8.63
C ILE A 30 -20.76 -10.69 7.77
N ASP A 31 -21.73 -11.57 7.55
CA ASP A 31 -22.92 -11.31 6.73
C ASP A 31 -23.76 -10.18 7.33
N ASP A 32 -23.90 -10.14 8.66
CA ASP A 32 -24.55 -9.09 9.46
C ASP A 32 -23.73 -7.77 9.52
N ASN A 33 -22.58 -7.70 8.83
CA ASN A 33 -21.65 -6.56 8.81
C ASN A 33 -21.06 -6.20 10.19
N GLN A 34 -21.01 -7.16 11.11
CA GLN A 34 -20.34 -6.97 12.39
C GLN A 34 -18.82 -7.00 12.20
N LYS A 35 -18.12 -6.13 12.93
CA LYS A 35 -16.65 -6.13 12.91
C LYS A 35 -16.12 -7.27 13.78
N ILE A 36 -15.15 -7.98 13.25
CA ILE A 36 -14.37 -8.98 13.99
C ILE A 36 -13.28 -8.24 14.76
N GLU A 37 -13.20 -8.48 16.07
CA GLU A 37 -12.25 -7.85 16.98
C GLU A 37 -11.16 -8.86 17.45
N PRO A 38 -10.04 -8.39 18.03
CA PRO A 38 -8.88 -9.26 18.33
C PRO A 38 -9.17 -10.47 19.23
N LYS A 39 -10.17 -10.36 20.12
CA LYS A 39 -10.56 -11.43 21.05
C LYS A 39 -11.62 -12.37 20.49
N ASP A 40 -12.22 -12.04 19.34
CA ASP A 40 -13.19 -12.91 18.71
C ASP A 40 -12.49 -14.14 18.12
N TRP A 41 -13.20 -15.27 18.15
CA TRP A 41 -12.81 -16.42 17.36
C TRP A 41 -12.89 -16.05 15.87
N MET A 42 -11.91 -16.50 15.08
CA MET A 42 -11.88 -16.32 13.64
C MET A 42 -11.20 -17.51 12.96
N PRO A 43 -11.58 -17.88 11.72
CA PRO A 43 -10.91 -18.93 10.98
C PRO A 43 -9.42 -18.64 10.82
N GLU A 44 -8.58 -19.67 10.93
CA GLU A 44 -7.13 -19.48 10.80
C GLU A 44 -6.73 -18.96 9.41
N GLY A 45 -7.45 -19.37 8.36
CA GLY A 45 -7.27 -18.82 7.01
C GLY A 45 -7.57 -17.31 6.93
N TYR A 46 -8.57 -16.82 7.68
CA TYR A 46 -8.90 -15.40 7.77
C TYR A 46 -7.77 -14.63 8.47
N ARG A 47 -7.30 -15.13 9.62
CA ARG A 47 -6.18 -14.57 10.38
C ARG A 47 -4.92 -14.45 9.51
N ARG A 48 -4.50 -15.55 8.87
CA ARG A 48 -3.30 -15.55 8.01
C ARG A 48 -3.41 -14.61 6.81
N ASN A 49 -4.58 -14.55 6.16
CA ASN A 49 -4.79 -13.64 5.03
C ASN A 49 -4.66 -12.18 5.48
N LEU A 50 -5.26 -11.82 6.61
CA LEU A 50 -5.13 -10.47 7.17
C LEU A 50 -3.71 -10.14 7.63
N ILE A 51 -3.01 -11.04 8.34
CA ILE A 51 -1.60 -10.82 8.71
C ILE A 51 -0.78 -10.51 7.45
N ARG A 52 -0.93 -11.32 6.40
CA ARG A 52 -0.23 -11.09 5.13
C ARG A 52 -0.63 -9.74 4.50
N GLN A 53 -1.92 -9.45 4.38
CA GLN A 53 -2.37 -8.24 3.70
C GLN A 53 -1.97 -6.97 4.47
N ILE A 54 -2.16 -6.94 5.78
CA ILE A 54 -1.86 -5.78 6.63
C ILE A 54 -0.35 -5.59 6.76
N SER A 55 0.44 -6.67 6.88
CA SER A 55 1.91 -6.57 6.89
C SER A 55 2.45 -6.04 5.57
N GLN A 56 1.98 -6.55 4.43
CA GLN A 56 2.39 -6.05 3.11
C GLN A 56 1.98 -4.58 2.92
N HIS A 57 0.85 -4.16 3.50
CA HIS A 57 0.46 -2.75 3.58
C HIS A 57 1.49 -1.94 4.40
N ALA A 58 1.79 -2.38 5.62
CA ALA A 58 2.76 -1.71 6.48
C ALA A 58 4.15 -1.63 5.81
N HIS A 59 4.58 -2.71 5.16
CA HIS A 59 5.83 -2.75 4.40
C HIS A 59 5.82 -1.78 3.22
N SER A 60 4.67 -1.59 2.59
CA SER A 60 4.48 -0.62 1.52
C SER A 60 4.71 0.80 2.02
N GLU A 61 4.13 1.18 3.16
CA GLU A 61 4.41 2.47 3.81
C GLU A 61 5.90 2.66 4.13
N ILE A 62 6.55 1.62 4.64
CA ILE A 62 7.98 1.70 4.95
C ILE A 62 8.79 1.83 3.67
N VAL A 63 8.58 0.99 2.65
CA VAL A 63 9.41 1.04 1.44
C VAL A 63 9.12 2.29 0.59
N GLY A 64 7.88 2.81 0.61
CA GLY A 64 7.44 4.01 -0.11
C GLY A 64 8.19 5.28 0.24
N GLN A 65 8.67 5.40 1.48
CA GLN A 65 9.51 6.52 1.90
C GLN A 65 10.84 6.62 1.12
N LEU A 66 11.32 5.56 0.45
CA LEU A 66 12.60 5.57 -0.27
C LEU A 66 12.56 6.36 -1.58
N PRO A 67 11.66 6.05 -2.55
CA PRO A 67 11.59 6.82 -3.79
C PRO A 67 11.32 8.31 -3.56
N GLU A 68 10.50 8.65 -2.55
CA GLU A 68 10.22 10.05 -2.20
C GLU A 68 11.34 10.71 -1.40
N GLY A 69 11.90 9.98 -0.42
CA GLY A 69 13.06 10.40 0.37
C GLY A 69 14.27 10.76 -0.49
N ASN A 70 14.43 10.10 -1.65
CA ASN A 70 15.43 10.40 -2.66
C ASN A 70 15.43 11.90 -3.08
N TRP A 71 14.27 12.57 -3.05
CA TRP A 71 14.11 13.95 -3.49
C TRP A 71 13.99 14.98 -2.37
N ILE A 72 13.92 14.58 -1.10
CA ILE A 72 13.87 15.53 0.04
C ILE A 72 15.04 16.52 -0.03
N GLY A 73 16.26 16.03 -0.24
CA GLY A 73 17.45 16.88 -0.36
C GLY A 73 17.41 17.85 -1.55
N ARG A 74 16.65 17.53 -2.60
CA ARG A 74 16.69 18.15 -3.94
C ARG A 74 15.39 18.84 -4.37
N ALA A 75 14.38 18.90 -3.49
CA ALA A 75 13.13 19.60 -3.78
C ALA A 75 13.39 21.06 -4.22
N PRO A 76 12.69 21.56 -5.25
CA PRO A 76 13.03 22.81 -5.94
C PRO A 76 12.71 24.08 -5.13
N THR A 77 11.87 23.97 -4.10
CA THR A 77 11.54 25.08 -3.19
C THR A 77 11.45 24.57 -1.76
N LEU A 78 11.63 25.47 -0.79
CA LEU A 78 11.46 25.14 0.63
C LEU A 78 10.03 24.70 0.96
N GLU A 79 9.03 25.34 0.35
CA GLU A 79 7.62 24.95 0.49
C GLU A 79 7.39 23.49 0.09
N ARG A 80 7.85 23.10 -1.11
CA ARG A 80 7.73 21.70 -1.57
C ARG A 80 8.55 20.73 -0.73
N LYS A 81 9.71 21.17 -0.23
CA LYS A 81 10.53 20.38 0.70
C LYS A 81 9.79 20.09 2.00
N MET A 82 9.12 21.09 2.58
CA MET A 82 8.34 20.95 3.82
C MET A 82 7.13 20.04 3.62
N ILE A 83 6.40 20.20 2.50
CA ILE A 83 5.27 19.33 2.17
C ILE A 83 5.73 17.87 2.00
N LEU A 84 6.82 17.63 1.27
CA LEU A 84 7.35 16.28 1.07
C LEU A 84 7.84 15.66 2.39
N LEU A 85 8.48 16.45 3.26
CA LEU A 85 8.87 16.00 4.61
C LEU A 85 7.65 15.57 5.44
N ALA A 86 6.57 16.37 5.41
CA ALA A 86 5.33 16.04 6.12
C ALA A 86 4.70 14.75 5.58
N LYS A 87 4.64 14.58 4.24
CA LYS A 87 4.14 13.35 3.62
C LYS A 87 4.92 12.11 4.06
N VAL A 88 6.26 12.14 3.91
CA VAL A 88 7.12 11.00 4.26
C VAL A 88 7.10 10.72 5.77
N GLN A 89 6.89 11.73 6.60
CA GLN A 89 6.66 11.56 8.04
C GLN A 89 5.34 10.82 8.31
N ASP A 90 4.26 11.19 7.64
CA ASP A 90 2.96 10.55 7.80
C ASP A 90 2.99 9.09 7.31
N GLU A 91 3.68 8.78 6.22
CA GLU A 91 3.92 7.39 5.77
C GLU A 91 4.57 6.53 6.87
N ALA A 92 5.54 7.09 7.61
CA ALA A 92 6.12 6.40 8.75
C ALA A 92 5.09 6.15 9.86
N GLY A 93 4.21 7.11 10.12
CA GLY A 93 3.07 6.97 11.04
C GLY A 93 2.06 5.92 10.60
N HIS A 94 1.70 5.90 9.31
CA HIS A 94 0.78 4.93 8.72
C HIS A 94 1.34 3.50 8.85
N GLY A 95 2.63 3.32 8.57
CA GLY A 95 3.32 2.05 8.80
C GLY A 95 3.19 1.57 10.25
N LEU A 96 3.32 2.47 11.23
CA LEU A 96 3.13 2.14 12.64
C LEU A 96 1.68 1.75 12.98
N TYR A 97 0.68 2.46 12.44
CA TYR A 97 -0.73 2.08 12.62
C TYR A 97 -1.02 0.68 12.05
N LEU A 98 -0.46 0.37 10.88
CA LEU A 98 -0.67 -0.92 10.21
C LEU A 98 0.05 -2.07 10.93
N TYR A 99 1.30 -1.86 11.37
CA TYR A 99 1.96 -2.87 12.22
C TYR A 99 1.16 -3.10 13.50
N SER A 100 0.68 -2.04 14.17
CA SER A 100 -0.15 -2.17 15.36
C SER A 100 -1.43 -2.97 15.09
N ALA A 101 -2.08 -2.75 13.95
CA ALA A 101 -3.27 -3.52 13.54
C ALA A 101 -2.95 -4.98 13.18
N ALA A 102 -1.74 -5.27 12.67
CA ALA A 102 -1.30 -6.63 12.42
C ALA A 102 -0.99 -7.37 13.73
N GLU A 103 -0.37 -6.69 14.71
CA GLU A 103 -0.01 -7.30 15.99
C GLU A 103 -1.22 -7.78 16.80
N THR A 104 -2.39 -7.18 16.60
CA THR A 104 -3.64 -7.68 17.22
C THR A 104 -4.09 -9.04 16.69
N LEU A 105 -3.46 -9.56 15.64
CA LEU A 105 -3.68 -10.92 15.12
C LEU A 105 -2.69 -11.95 15.69
N GLY A 106 -1.75 -11.54 16.55
CA GLY A 106 -0.83 -12.42 17.27
C GLY A 106 0.57 -12.57 16.64
N VAL A 107 0.88 -11.84 15.58
CA VAL A 107 2.24 -11.72 15.03
C VAL A 107 2.96 -10.54 15.68
N SER A 108 4.31 -10.53 15.72
CA SER A 108 5.06 -9.36 16.19
C SER A 108 5.55 -8.50 15.03
N ARG A 109 5.70 -7.19 15.26
CA ARG A 109 6.32 -6.27 14.28
C ARG A 109 7.74 -6.69 13.93
N ASP A 110 8.51 -7.21 14.88
CA ASP A 110 9.88 -7.67 14.63
C ASP A 110 9.90 -8.85 13.65
N GLU A 111 8.99 -9.81 13.82
CA GLU A 111 8.81 -10.90 12.87
C GLU A 111 8.44 -10.38 11.48
N LEU A 112 7.45 -9.48 11.39
CA LEU A 112 7.05 -8.89 10.11
C LEU A 112 8.21 -8.11 9.45
N THR A 113 9.00 -7.39 10.25
CA THR A 113 10.16 -6.66 9.75
C THR A 113 11.21 -7.62 9.18
N GLN A 114 11.49 -8.73 9.86
CA GLN A 114 12.38 -9.77 9.33
C GLN A 114 11.82 -10.42 8.05
N GLN A 115 10.51 -10.65 7.97
CA GLN A 115 9.87 -11.18 6.76
C GLN A 115 10.04 -10.21 5.57
N LEU A 116 9.94 -8.89 5.79
CA LEU A 116 10.24 -7.88 4.77
C LEU A 116 11.71 -7.95 4.33
N LEU A 117 12.63 -7.88 5.30
CA LEU A 117 14.07 -7.79 5.04
C LEU A 117 14.62 -9.04 4.35
N SER A 118 14.11 -10.22 4.70
CA SER A 118 14.45 -11.49 4.02
C SER A 118 13.78 -11.66 2.65
N GLY A 119 12.88 -10.78 2.25
CA GLY A 119 12.10 -10.89 1.02
C GLY A 119 10.98 -11.95 1.05
N LYS A 120 10.73 -12.57 2.21
CA LYS A 120 9.64 -13.53 2.41
C LYS A 120 8.26 -12.86 2.28
N ALA A 121 8.11 -11.66 2.84
CA ALA A 121 6.95 -10.80 2.65
C ALA A 121 7.23 -9.74 1.57
N LYS A 122 6.17 -9.31 0.89
CA LYS A 122 6.23 -8.32 -0.19
C LYS A 122 5.86 -6.92 0.31
N TYR A 123 6.04 -5.97 -0.57
CA TYR A 123 5.50 -4.61 -0.51
C TYR A 123 4.92 -4.27 -1.90
N SER A 124 4.23 -3.15 -2.03
CA SER A 124 3.62 -2.71 -3.28
C SER A 124 4.63 -2.68 -4.42
N SER A 125 4.25 -3.19 -5.60
CA SER A 125 5.10 -3.24 -6.79
C SER A 125 5.61 -1.85 -7.19
N ILE A 126 4.79 -0.82 -6.98
CA ILE A 126 5.04 0.56 -7.41
C ILE A 126 6.32 1.18 -6.85
N PHE A 127 6.76 0.77 -5.66
CA PHE A 127 7.96 1.35 -5.03
C PHE A 127 9.27 0.82 -5.61
N ASN A 128 9.19 -0.12 -6.56
CA ASN A 128 10.33 -0.61 -7.31
C ASN A 128 10.69 0.23 -8.53
N TYR A 129 9.96 1.32 -8.79
CA TYR A 129 10.27 2.25 -9.88
C TYR A 129 11.13 3.42 -9.39
N PRO A 130 12.07 3.94 -10.21
CA PRO A 130 12.98 5.00 -9.82
C PRO A 130 12.35 6.39 -9.97
N THR A 131 12.70 7.32 -9.06
CA THR A 131 12.33 8.74 -9.16
C THR A 131 13.44 9.54 -9.84
N LEU A 132 13.31 9.73 -11.16
CA LEU A 132 14.37 10.27 -12.02
C LEU A 132 14.40 11.81 -12.08
N THR A 133 13.24 12.44 -11.93
CA THR A 133 13.05 13.89 -11.97
C THR A 133 12.16 14.36 -10.82
N TRP A 134 12.04 15.68 -10.62
CA TRP A 134 11.12 16.20 -9.61
C TRP A 134 9.65 15.90 -9.94
N ALA A 135 9.30 15.81 -11.23
CA ALA A 135 7.94 15.48 -11.65
C ALA A 135 7.50 14.09 -11.18
N ASP A 136 8.43 13.17 -10.95
CA ASP A 136 8.14 11.86 -10.38
C ASP A 136 7.50 11.95 -8.99
N ILE A 137 7.88 12.94 -8.18
CA ILE A 137 7.27 13.17 -6.87
C ILE A 137 5.83 13.66 -7.02
N GLY A 138 5.57 14.49 -8.03
CA GLY A 138 4.22 14.88 -8.41
C GLY A 138 3.39 13.70 -8.91
N ALA A 139 3.96 12.84 -9.74
CA ALA A 139 3.29 11.65 -10.29
C ALA A 139 3.02 10.59 -9.20
N ILE A 140 3.93 10.38 -8.26
CA ILE A 140 3.69 9.51 -7.08
C ILE A 140 2.55 10.09 -6.26
N GLY A 141 2.67 11.34 -5.81
CA GLY A 141 1.62 11.95 -5.00
C GLY A 141 0.27 12.03 -5.72
N TRP A 142 0.23 12.17 -7.04
CA TRP A 142 -1.03 12.22 -7.78
C TRP A 142 -1.60 10.83 -8.12
N LEU A 143 -0.85 10.03 -8.89
CA LEU A 143 -1.29 8.76 -9.48
C LEU A 143 -1.18 7.61 -8.48
N VAL A 144 -0.03 7.50 -7.80
CA VAL A 144 0.28 6.37 -6.90
C VAL A 144 -0.56 6.49 -5.63
N ASP A 145 -0.57 7.64 -4.98
CA ASP A 145 -1.44 7.87 -3.82
C ASP A 145 -2.92 7.86 -4.25
N GLY A 146 -3.25 8.36 -5.45
CA GLY A 146 -4.60 8.27 -6.00
C GLY A 146 -5.08 6.82 -6.11
N ALA A 147 -4.24 5.94 -6.65
CA ALA A 147 -4.52 4.51 -6.72
C ALA A 147 -4.60 3.87 -5.33
N ALA A 148 -3.69 4.23 -4.41
CA ALA A 148 -3.71 3.77 -3.02
C ALA A 148 -5.01 4.13 -2.31
N ILE A 149 -5.46 5.39 -2.40
CA ILE A 149 -6.71 5.88 -1.83
C ILE A 149 -7.91 5.10 -2.38
N MET A 150 -7.96 4.85 -3.70
CA MET A 150 -9.05 4.07 -4.29
C MET A 150 -9.13 2.65 -3.76
N ASN A 151 -8.00 2.09 -3.32
CA ASN A 151 -7.93 0.77 -2.70
C ASN A 151 -8.22 0.81 -1.20
N GLN A 152 -7.82 1.88 -0.52
CA GLN A 152 -7.93 2.04 0.92
C GLN A 152 -9.30 2.49 1.39
N VAL A 153 -9.99 3.35 0.64
CA VAL A 153 -11.33 3.82 1.00
C VAL A 153 -12.32 2.65 1.17
N PRO A 154 -12.39 1.66 0.25
CA PRO A 154 -13.21 0.47 0.48
C PRO A 154 -12.77 -0.35 1.70
N LEU A 155 -11.47 -0.38 2.03
CA LEU A 155 -10.94 -1.10 3.20
C LEU A 155 -11.34 -0.46 4.54
N GLN A 156 -11.84 0.78 4.56
CA GLN A 156 -12.51 1.33 5.74
C GLN A 156 -13.71 0.47 6.17
N ARG A 157 -14.30 -0.30 5.25
CA ARG A 157 -15.40 -1.24 5.53
C ARG A 157 -14.95 -2.69 5.72
N CYS A 158 -13.63 -2.97 5.72
CA CYS A 158 -13.07 -4.29 6.00
C CYS A 158 -13.69 -4.91 7.27
N SER A 159 -13.98 -6.21 7.24
CA SER A 159 -14.59 -6.91 8.37
C SER A 159 -13.74 -6.93 9.63
N TYR A 160 -12.41 -6.81 9.54
CA TYR A 160 -11.55 -6.75 10.71
C TYR A 160 -11.49 -5.34 11.30
N GLY A 161 -11.97 -5.18 12.52
CA GLY A 161 -12.12 -3.90 13.20
C GLY A 161 -10.83 -3.07 13.28
N PRO A 162 -9.71 -3.62 13.77
CA PRO A 162 -8.44 -2.88 13.87
C PRO A 162 -7.96 -2.33 12.52
N TYR A 163 -8.06 -3.12 11.46
CA TYR A 163 -7.63 -2.71 10.13
C TYR A 163 -8.56 -1.65 9.53
N SER A 164 -9.88 -1.84 9.65
CA SER A 164 -10.90 -0.85 9.26
C SER A 164 -10.65 0.51 9.94
N ARG A 165 -10.36 0.53 11.24
CA ARG A 165 -10.07 1.78 11.99
C ARG A 165 -8.75 2.42 11.58
N ALA A 166 -7.71 1.64 11.26
CA ALA A 166 -6.46 2.17 10.74
C ALA A 166 -6.68 2.86 9.38
N MET A 167 -7.43 2.22 8.47
CA MET A 167 -7.77 2.78 7.16
C MET A 167 -8.54 4.09 7.24
N ILE A 168 -9.43 4.25 8.24
CA ILE A 168 -10.15 5.53 8.44
C ILE A 168 -9.19 6.67 8.77
N ARG A 169 -8.13 6.43 9.57
CA ARG A 169 -7.14 7.48 9.89
C ARG A 169 -6.25 7.77 8.70
N ILE A 170 -5.67 6.72 8.13
CA ILE A 170 -4.76 6.79 6.99
C ILE A 170 -5.42 7.52 5.81
N CYS A 171 -6.66 7.17 5.45
CA CYS A 171 -7.36 7.84 4.35
C CYS A 171 -7.62 9.34 4.59
N LYS A 172 -7.78 9.78 5.86
CA LYS A 172 -7.96 11.20 6.18
C LYS A 172 -6.67 11.98 5.94
N GLU A 173 -5.53 11.39 6.27
CA GLU A 173 -4.20 11.98 6.13
C GLU A 173 -3.75 11.96 4.65
N GLU A 174 -3.82 10.81 3.97
CA GLU A 174 -3.32 10.65 2.60
C GLU A 174 -4.06 11.47 1.55
N SER A 175 -5.36 11.70 1.71
CA SER A 175 -6.13 12.50 0.74
C SER A 175 -5.61 13.93 0.61
N PHE A 176 -5.02 14.48 1.68
CA PHE A 176 -4.36 15.78 1.64
C PHE A 176 -3.07 15.70 0.82
N HIS A 177 -2.21 14.70 1.08
CA HIS A 177 -0.95 14.52 0.36
C HIS A 177 -1.16 14.26 -1.13
N GLN A 178 -2.21 13.51 -1.47
CA GLN A 178 -2.57 13.24 -2.87
C GLN A 178 -2.87 14.54 -3.64
N ARG A 179 -3.61 15.45 -2.99
CA ARG A 179 -3.91 16.78 -3.56
C ARG A 179 -2.64 17.61 -3.77
N GLN A 180 -1.68 17.52 -2.84
CA GLN A 180 -0.39 18.22 -2.98
C GLN A 180 0.45 17.67 -4.13
N GLY A 181 0.40 16.34 -4.37
CA GLY A 181 1.01 15.71 -5.55
C GLY A 181 0.41 16.23 -6.86
N PHE A 182 -0.92 16.29 -6.95
CA PHE A 182 -1.60 16.87 -8.11
C PHE A 182 -1.25 18.35 -8.32
N ASP A 183 -1.10 19.13 -7.26
CA ASP A 183 -0.68 20.53 -7.33
C ASP A 183 0.76 20.69 -7.87
N ILE A 184 1.69 19.76 -7.57
CA ILE A 184 3.01 19.72 -8.23
C ILE A 184 2.84 19.57 -9.74
N MET A 185 2.02 18.60 -10.17
CA MET A 185 1.79 18.34 -11.60
C MET A 185 1.13 19.53 -12.29
N MET A 186 0.18 20.20 -11.64
CA MET A 186 -0.46 21.42 -12.12
C MET A 186 0.54 22.56 -12.30
N LYS A 187 1.47 22.78 -11.36
CA LYS A 187 2.51 23.80 -11.50
C LYS A 187 3.47 23.50 -12.64
N LEU A 188 3.83 22.24 -12.85
CA LEU A 188 4.73 21.84 -13.93
C LEU A 188 4.06 21.93 -15.30
N ALA A 189 2.80 21.49 -15.41
CA ALA A 189 2.04 21.53 -16.66
C ALA A 189 1.76 22.96 -17.14
N ASN A 190 1.56 23.90 -16.22
CA ASN A 190 1.39 25.34 -16.51
C ASN A 190 2.71 26.14 -16.52
N GLY A 191 3.85 25.43 -16.45
CA GLY A 191 5.17 26.04 -16.40
C GLY A 191 5.80 26.26 -17.78
N THR A 192 7.13 26.25 -17.81
CA THR A 192 7.90 26.31 -19.06
C THR A 192 7.73 25.04 -19.91
N PRO A 193 8.08 25.05 -21.20
CA PRO A 193 8.06 23.84 -22.04
C PRO A 193 8.86 22.68 -21.44
N ALA A 194 9.99 22.97 -20.78
CA ALA A 194 10.79 21.95 -20.10
C ALA A 194 10.06 21.35 -18.88
N GLN A 195 9.34 22.16 -18.10
CA GLN A 195 8.54 21.67 -16.97
C GLN A 195 7.36 20.83 -17.44
N ARG A 196 6.67 21.26 -18.50
CA ARG A 196 5.59 20.47 -19.10
C ARG A 196 6.09 19.15 -19.67
N GLY A 197 7.24 19.16 -20.35
CA GLY A 197 7.90 17.94 -20.84
C GLY A 197 8.27 16.99 -19.71
N MET A 198 8.77 17.51 -18.59
CA MET A 198 9.09 16.72 -17.39
C MET A 198 7.83 16.08 -16.77
N ALA A 199 6.72 16.82 -16.69
CA ALA A 199 5.44 16.29 -16.21
C ALA A 199 4.90 15.17 -17.13
N GLN A 200 4.98 15.36 -18.45
CA GLN A 200 4.57 14.33 -19.41
C GLN A 200 5.44 13.08 -19.31
N ASP A 201 6.77 13.22 -19.20
CA ASP A 201 7.68 12.09 -19.02
C ASP A 201 7.38 11.30 -17.73
N ALA A 202 7.09 11.99 -16.62
CA ALA A 202 6.68 11.33 -15.39
C ALA A 202 5.34 10.58 -15.57
N LEU A 203 4.32 11.19 -16.17
CA LEU A 203 3.06 10.49 -16.46
C LEU A 203 3.29 9.25 -17.33
N ASN A 204 4.14 9.35 -18.36
CA ASN A 204 4.46 8.23 -19.25
C ASN A 204 5.01 7.02 -18.49
N ARG A 205 5.92 7.26 -17.54
CA ARG A 205 6.59 6.19 -16.78
C ARG A 205 5.76 5.65 -15.62
N TRP A 206 4.90 6.47 -15.02
CA TRP A 206 4.16 6.09 -13.80
C TRP A 206 2.72 5.62 -14.04
N TRP A 207 2.14 5.86 -15.22
CA TRP A 207 0.77 5.44 -15.54
C TRP A 207 0.55 3.94 -15.37
N TRP A 208 1.24 3.11 -16.16
CA TRP A 208 1.05 1.65 -16.12
C TRP A 208 1.41 1.04 -14.76
N PRO A 209 2.52 1.42 -14.11
CA PRO A 209 2.81 0.98 -12.74
C PRO A 209 1.69 1.32 -11.73
N ALA A 210 1.07 2.49 -11.83
CA ALA A 210 -0.07 2.85 -10.97
C ALA A 210 -1.27 1.93 -11.22
N LEU A 211 -1.57 1.58 -12.48
CA LEU A 211 -2.64 0.61 -12.81
C LEU A 211 -2.32 -0.81 -12.29
N MET A 212 -1.05 -1.20 -12.27
CA MET A 212 -0.61 -2.49 -11.73
C MET A 212 -0.78 -2.60 -10.21
N MET A 213 -0.85 -1.47 -9.47
CA MET A 213 -1.14 -1.49 -8.04
C MET A 213 -2.47 -2.17 -7.72
N PHE A 214 -3.40 -2.14 -8.67
CA PHE A 214 -4.71 -2.78 -8.52
C PHE A 214 -4.63 -4.31 -8.40
N GLY A 215 -3.48 -4.90 -8.72
CA GLY A 215 -3.28 -6.35 -8.78
C GLY A 215 -3.69 -6.94 -10.13
N PRO A 216 -3.51 -8.26 -10.32
CA PRO A 216 -3.85 -8.94 -11.57
C PRO A 216 -5.36 -8.88 -11.86
N SER A 217 -5.75 -9.17 -13.10
CA SER A 217 -7.16 -9.27 -13.49
C SER A 217 -7.93 -10.22 -12.57
N ASP A 218 -9.24 -9.98 -12.42
CA ASP A 218 -10.11 -10.84 -11.63
C ASP A 218 -10.11 -12.30 -12.11
N LYS A 219 -9.83 -12.53 -13.40
CA LYS A 219 -9.69 -13.88 -13.98
C LYS A 219 -8.50 -14.66 -13.40
N ASP A 220 -7.44 -13.95 -13.05
CA ASP A 220 -6.19 -14.52 -12.53
C ASP A 220 -6.05 -14.33 -11.01
N SER A 221 -7.01 -13.64 -10.37
CA SER A 221 -7.02 -13.37 -8.93
C SER A 221 -7.67 -14.51 -8.15
N VAL A 222 -6.92 -15.60 -7.99
CA VAL A 222 -7.31 -16.84 -7.28
C VAL A 222 -7.73 -16.64 -5.80
N HIS A 223 -7.50 -15.47 -5.20
CA HIS A 223 -7.82 -15.16 -3.79
C HIS A 223 -9.07 -14.27 -3.61
N SER A 224 -9.64 -13.76 -4.70
CA SER A 224 -10.71 -12.78 -4.62
C SER A 224 -11.95 -13.34 -3.92
N ALA A 225 -12.41 -14.54 -4.31
CA ALA A 225 -13.68 -15.10 -3.84
C ALA A 225 -13.78 -15.21 -2.31
N GLN A 226 -12.79 -15.81 -1.65
CA GLN A 226 -12.81 -15.96 -0.20
C GLN A 226 -12.64 -14.62 0.53
N SER A 227 -11.83 -13.71 -0.02
CA SER A 227 -11.63 -12.37 0.55
C SER A 227 -12.91 -11.53 0.48
N PHE A 228 -13.73 -11.72 -0.55
CA PHE A 228 -15.07 -11.13 -0.65
C PHE A 228 -16.05 -11.77 0.32
N ALA A 229 -16.10 -13.11 0.39
CA ALA A 229 -16.99 -13.82 1.31
C ALA A 229 -16.73 -13.43 2.78
N TRP A 230 -15.47 -13.20 3.14
CA TRP A 230 -15.09 -12.69 4.45
C TRP A 230 -15.18 -11.16 4.60
N LYS A 231 -15.63 -10.43 3.57
CA LYS A 231 -15.65 -8.97 3.51
C LYS A 231 -14.32 -8.32 3.93
N ILE A 232 -13.20 -8.97 3.62
CA ILE A 232 -11.86 -8.36 3.71
C ILE A 232 -11.70 -7.38 2.55
N LYS A 233 -12.12 -7.81 1.36
CA LYS A 233 -12.13 -7.02 0.12
C LYS A 233 -13.58 -6.67 -0.21
N GLN A 234 -13.84 -5.40 -0.56
CA GLN A 234 -15.18 -4.92 -0.88
C GLN A 234 -15.44 -4.82 -2.39
N GLU A 235 -14.38 -4.82 -3.19
CA GLU A 235 -14.44 -4.60 -4.62
C GLU A 235 -13.38 -5.41 -5.36
N SER A 236 -13.60 -5.69 -6.64
CA SER A 236 -12.70 -6.45 -7.49
C SER A 236 -11.48 -5.62 -7.92
N ASN A 237 -10.43 -6.27 -8.42
CA ASN A 237 -9.24 -5.53 -8.87
C ASN A 237 -9.58 -4.69 -10.11
N ASP A 238 -10.30 -5.30 -11.06
CA ASP A 238 -10.64 -4.65 -12.32
C ASP A 238 -11.66 -3.51 -12.14
N ALA A 239 -12.63 -3.67 -11.22
CA ALA A 239 -13.57 -2.59 -10.89
C ALA A 239 -12.86 -1.39 -10.24
N ALA A 240 -11.93 -1.63 -9.31
CA ALA A 240 -11.13 -0.56 -8.71
C ALA A 240 -10.23 0.13 -9.75
N ARG A 241 -9.56 -0.65 -10.62
CA ARG A 241 -8.73 -0.13 -11.72
C ARG A 241 -9.54 0.72 -12.70
N GLN A 242 -10.74 0.26 -13.07
CA GLN A 242 -11.63 1.02 -13.94
C GLN A 242 -11.96 2.38 -13.36
N ARG A 243 -12.44 2.42 -12.10
CA ARG A 243 -12.80 3.70 -11.47
C ARG A 243 -11.60 4.65 -11.38
N PHE A 244 -10.40 4.10 -11.19
CA PHE A 244 -9.18 4.88 -11.23
C PHE A 244 -8.97 5.53 -12.59
N VAL A 245 -9.10 4.78 -13.69
CA VAL A 245 -9.00 5.34 -15.04
C VAL A 245 -10.07 6.41 -15.26
N ASP A 246 -11.34 6.10 -14.96
CA ASP A 246 -12.47 7.01 -15.17
C ASP A 246 -12.33 8.34 -14.40
N THR A 247 -11.69 8.31 -13.23
CA THR A 247 -11.46 9.50 -12.41
C THR A 247 -10.19 10.26 -12.80
N THR A 248 -9.15 9.54 -13.20
CA THR A 248 -7.80 10.10 -13.40
C THR A 248 -7.59 10.63 -14.82
N VAL A 249 -8.22 10.05 -15.84
CA VAL A 249 -8.10 10.54 -17.23
C VAL A 249 -8.59 11.99 -17.36
N PRO A 250 -9.77 12.38 -16.82
CA PRO A 250 -10.18 13.78 -16.83
C PRO A 250 -9.21 14.73 -16.10
N GLN A 251 -8.49 14.23 -15.09
CA GLN A 251 -7.46 15.02 -14.40
C GLN A 251 -6.22 15.23 -15.29
N ALA A 252 -5.81 14.21 -16.05
CA ALA A 252 -4.73 14.35 -17.04
C ALA A 252 -5.12 15.32 -18.17
N GLU A 253 -6.36 15.22 -18.67
CA GLU A 253 -6.92 16.14 -19.67
C GLU A 253 -6.92 17.58 -19.15
N TYR A 254 -7.33 17.80 -17.89
CA TYR A 254 -7.29 19.13 -17.26
C TYR A 254 -5.87 19.71 -17.19
N LEU A 255 -4.87 18.86 -16.96
CA LEU A 255 -3.45 19.26 -16.98
C LEU A 255 -2.89 19.47 -18.39
N GLY A 256 -3.66 19.16 -19.45
CA GLY A 256 -3.17 19.18 -20.83
C GLY A 256 -2.06 18.16 -21.07
N LEU A 257 -2.07 17.04 -20.34
CA LEU A 257 -1.17 15.90 -20.50
C LEU A 257 -1.87 14.77 -21.26
N THR A 258 -1.11 13.94 -21.95
CA THR A 258 -1.62 12.78 -22.69
C THR A 258 -1.33 11.50 -21.91
N VAL A 259 -2.36 10.69 -21.67
CA VAL A 259 -2.19 9.37 -21.06
C VAL A 259 -1.47 8.43 -22.05
N PRO A 260 -0.43 7.69 -21.63
CA PRO A 260 0.40 6.86 -22.51
C PRO A 260 -0.28 5.52 -22.86
N ASP A 261 -1.50 5.59 -23.38
CA ASP A 261 -2.31 4.43 -23.75
C ASP A 261 -2.98 4.67 -25.12
N PRO A 262 -2.48 4.02 -26.19
CA PRO A 262 -3.07 4.13 -27.52
C PRO A 262 -4.49 3.55 -27.64
N GLU A 263 -4.90 2.66 -26.72
CA GLU A 263 -6.22 2.03 -26.72
C GLU A 263 -7.25 2.84 -25.91
N LEU A 264 -6.80 3.89 -25.20
CA LEU A 264 -7.65 4.73 -24.39
C LEU A 264 -8.67 5.48 -25.25
N LYS A 265 -9.95 5.23 -24.98
CA LYS A 265 -11.07 5.90 -25.64
C LYS A 265 -12.22 6.13 -24.68
N LYS A 266 -12.89 7.27 -24.83
CA LYS A 266 -14.12 7.54 -24.10
C LYS A 266 -15.22 6.59 -24.59
N ASN A 267 -15.89 5.94 -23.65
CA ASN A 267 -17.01 5.03 -23.91
C ASN A 267 -18.29 5.66 -23.37
N GLU A 268 -19.12 6.21 -24.27
CA GLU A 268 -20.36 6.90 -23.89
C GLU A 268 -21.43 5.96 -23.35
N GLU A 269 -21.51 4.73 -23.85
CA GLU A 269 -22.49 3.72 -23.38
C GLU A 269 -22.25 3.33 -21.93
N ARG A 270 -20.97 3.25 -21.53
CA ARG A 270 -20.55 2.91 -20.18
C ARG A 270 -20.45 4.12 -19.24
N GLY A 271 -20.35 5.32 -19.80
CA GLY A 271 -20.11 6.54 -19.04
C GLY A 271 -18.68 6.64 -18.46
N GLY A 272 -17.68 6.07 -19.14
CA GLY A 272 -16.29 6.00 -18.68
C GLY A 272 -15.29 5.89 -19.83
N TYR A 273 -14.17 5.20 -19.60
CA TYR A 273 -13.13 4.95 -20.59
C TYR A 273 -12.88 3.46 -20.79
N ASP A 274 -12.69 3.05 -22.05
CA ASP A 274 -12.00 1.80 -22.36
C ASP A 274 -10.50 2.11 -22.45
N PHE A 275 -9.65 1.22 -21.95
CA PHE A 275 -8.20 1.40 -21.86
C PHE A 275 -7.50 0.05 -22.10
N GLY A 276 -6.22 0.10 -22.46
CA GLY A 276 -5.43 -1.09 -22.74
C GLY A 276 -5.02 -1.85 -21.48
N GLU A 277 -4.36 -2.99 -21.67
CA GLU A 277 -3.90 -3.82 -20.54
C GLU A 277 -2.47 -3.46 -20.10
N PRO A 278 -2.18 -3.42 -18.80
CA PRO A 278 -0.81 -3.35 -18.31
C PRO A 278 0.03 -4.53 -18.81
N ASP A 279 1.35 -4.34 -18.91
CA ASP A 279 2.27 -5.47 -19.14
C ASP A 279 2.32 -6.37 -17.90
N TRP A 280 1.51 -7.43 -17.91
CA TRP A 280 1.46 -8.39 -16.80
C TRP A 280 2.77 -9.19 -16.64
N ASN A 281 3.59 -9.34 -17.69
CA ASN A 281 4.91 -9.98 -17.56
C ASN A 281 5.86 -9.08 -16.77
N GLU A 282 5.85 -7.78 -17.05
CA GLU A 282 6.59 -6.79 -16.24
C GLU A 282 6.14 -6.86 -14.79
N PHE A 283 4.82 -6.84 -14.55
CA PHE A 283 4.26 -6.92 -13.21
C PHE A 283 4.77 -8.13 -12.42
N PHE A 284 4.69 -9.34 -12.98
CA PHE A 284 5.17 -10.55 -12.31
C PHE A 284 6.70 -10.56 -12.14
N THR A 285 7.44 -9.97 -13.07
CA THR A 285 8.91 -9.80 -12.96
C THR A 285 9.27 -8.89 -11.78
N VAL A 286 8.58 -7.76 -11.62
CA VAL A 286 8.75 -6.84 -10.49
C VAL A 286 8.39 -7.52 -9.17
N LEU A 287 7.29 -8.26 -9.11
CA LEU A 287 6.89 -9.01 -7.91
C LEU A 287 7.87 -10.11 -7.54
N ALA A 288 8.51 -10.74 -8.52
CA ALA A 288 9.54 -11.76 -8.31
C ALA A 288 10.85 -11.18 -7.75
N GLY A 289 10.99 -9.85 -7.69
CA GLY A 289 12.19 -9.18 -7.19
C GLY A 289 13.16 -8.74 -8.28
N ASN A 290 12.75 -8.78 -9.55
CA ASN A 290 13.59 -8.50 -10.71
C ASN A 290 13.20 -7.20 -11.44
N GLY A 291 12.50 -6.29 -10.75
CA GLY A 291 12.20 -4.95 -11.24
C GLY A 291 13.35 -3.95 -11.02
N PRO A 292 13.17 -2.70 -11.45
CA PRO A 292 14.28 -1.76 -11.61
C PRO A 292 14.93 -1.27 -10.31
N CYS A 293 14.26 -1.37 -9.17
CA CYS A 293 14.82 -0.98 -7.88
C CYS A 293 14.65 -1.99 -6.75
N ASN A 294 14.12 -3.20 -6.99
CA ASN A 294 13.81 -4.16 -5.92
C ASN A 294 15.00 -4.42 -4.99
N ARG A 295 16.18 -4.65 -5.59
CA ARG A 295 17.40 -4.93 -4.86
C ARG A 295 17.87 -3.72 -4.07
N GLU A 296 17.85 -2.54 -4.68
CA GLU A 296 18.20 -1.27 -4.06
C GLU A 296 17.30 -0.97 -2.86
N ARG A 297 15.98 -1.18 -2.98
CA ARG A 297 15.02 -0.94 -1.90
C ARG A 297 15.27 -1.86 -0.71
N LEU A 298 15.41 -3.17 -0.94
CA LEU A 298 15.67 -4.11 0.15
C LEU A 298 17.05 -3.90 0.77
N ASN A 299 18.09 -3.68 -0.04
CA ASN A 299 19.44 -3.39 0.47
C ASN A 299 19.46 -2.13 1.33
N ALA A 300 18.74 -1.07 0.95
CA ALA A 300 18.66 0.14 1.76
C ALA A 300 18.00 -0.11 3.12
N ARG A 301 16.93 -0.92 3.16
CA ARG A 301 16.26 -1.29 4.41
C ARG A 301 17.09 -2.24 5.27
N GLN A 302 17.75 -3.21 4.65
CA GLN A 302 18.68 -4.13 5.32
C GLN A 302 19.86 -3.37 5.93
N LYS A 303 20.49 -2.49 5.14
CA LYS A 303 21.60 -1.64 5.63
C LYS A 303 21.17 -0.78 6.82
N ALA A 304 20.02 -0.12 6.74
CA ALA A 304 19.50 0.67 7.87
C ALA A 304 19.20 -0.19 9.11
N TRP A 305 18.75 -1.44 8.92
CA TRP A 305 18.56 -2.39 9.99
C TRP A 305 19.89 -2.81 10.63
N ASP A 306 20.85 -3.25 9.83
CA ASP A 306 22.13 -3.77 10.32
C ASP A 306 22.96 -2.65 10.99
N ASP A 307 23.10 -1.51 10.32
CA ASP A 307 23.83 -0.36 10.87
C ASP A 307 23.16 0.21 12.13
N GLY A 308 21.85 0.01 12.28
CA GLY A 308 21.08 0.44 13.45
C GLY A 308 21.14 -0.52 14.63
N GLU A 309 21.79 -1.67 14.51
CA GLU A 309 21.81 -2.71 15.56
C GLU A 309 22.37 -2.20 16.88
N TRP A 310 23.50 -1.48 16.84
CA TRP A 310 24.13 -0.93 18.04
C TRP A 310 23.18 0.02 18.78
N PHE A 311 22.39 0.81 18.05
CA PHE A 311 21.46 1.78 18.61
C PHE A 311 20.29 1.05 19.28
N ARG A 312 19.68 0.07 18.60
CA ARG A 312 18.60 -0.76 19.18
C ARG A 312 19.08 -1.50 20.44
N THR A 313 20.26 -2.12 20.37
CA THR A 313 20.88 -2.83 21.50
C THR A 313 21.15 -1.88 22.67
N GLY A 314 21.69 -0.68 22.37
CA GLY A 314 21.96 0.35 23.36
C GLY A 314 20.70 0.83 24.10
N LEU A 315 19.60 1.06 23.37
CA LEU A 315 18.32 1.43 23.96
C LEU A 315 17.77 0.34 24.90
N MET A 316 17.84 -0.93 24.48
CA MET A 316 17.40 -2.06 25.32
C MET A 316 18.24 -2.20 26.59
N ALA A 317 19.57 -2.06 26.48
CA ALA A 317 20.47 -2.10 27.62
C ALA A 317 20.22 -0.93 28.59
N HIS A 318 19.94 0.27 28.06
CA HIS A 318 19.58 1.43 28.89
C HIS A 318 18.27 1.20 29.65
N ALA A 319 17.22 0.71 28.97
CA ALA A 319 15.94 0.39 29.59
C ALA A 319 16.07 -0.69 30.67
N GLU A 320 16.91 -1.71 30.45
CA GLU A 320 17.16 -2.75 31.43
C GLU A 320 17.87 -2.23 32.69
N LYS A 321 18.87 -1.35 32.53
CA LYS A 321 19.51 -0.66 33.66
C LYS A 321 18.50 0.15 34.47
N ALA A 322 17.61 0.89 33.80
CA ALA A 322 16.55 1.66 34.47
C ALA A 322 15.59 0.75 35.25
N ARG A 323 15.20 -0.41 34.69
CA ARG A 323 14.37 -1.41 35.39
C ARG A 323 15.05 -2.02 36.60
N GLN A 324 16.36 -2.26 36.54
CA GLN A 324 17.12 -2.80 37.66
C GLN A 324 17.27 -1.78 38.80
N GLN A 325 17.44 -0.50 38.46
CA GLN A 325 17.54 0.59 39.44
C GLN A 325 16.19 0.91 40.10
N SER A 326 15.06 0.67 39.43
CA SER A 326 13.72 0.93 39.97
C SER A 326 13.13 -0.22 40.78
N LYS A 327 13.79 -1.40 40.83
CA LYS A 327 13.38 -2.49 41.73
C LYS A 327 13.68 -2.07 43.18
N PRO A 328 12.67 -2.05 44.08
CA PRO A 328 12.93 -1.80 45.49
C PRO A 328 13.89 -2.88 46.00
N GLN A 329 14.95 -2.47 46.72
CA GLN A 329 15.78 -3.42 47.47
C GLN A 329 14.85 -4.18 48.40
N ALA A 330 14.83 -5.52 48.27
CA ALA A 330 14.16 -6.37 49.23
C ALA A 330 14.74 -6.04 50.61
N ALA A 331 13.89 -5.59 51.54
CA ALA A 331 14.30 -5.35 52.91
C ALA A 331 14.74 -6.70 53.51
N GLU A 332 16.01 -6.79 53.91
CA GLU A 332 16.53 -7.89 54.72
C GLU A 332 15.98 -7.85 56.14
#